data_AF-A0A7X0GR46-F1
#
_entry.id   AF-A0A7X0GR46-F1
#
_cell.length_a   1.000
_cell.length_b   1.000
_cell.length_c   1.000
_cell.angle_alpha   90.00
_cell.angle_beta   90.00
_cell.angle_gamma   90.00
#
_symmetry.space_group_name_H-M   'P 1'
#
loop_
_entity.id
_entity.type
_entity.pdbx_description
1 polymer ?
#
loop_
_entity_poly.entity_id
_entity_poly.type
_entity_poly.pdbx_seq_one_letter_code
_entity_poly.pdbx_strand_id
1 'polypeptide(L)' 'MDADDTSAPALVRAATRLPAQDLERARRFSSEKLGLDPVDERPGGLLYRCGGAEFVLFRWTGASPGT' A
#
# COMPACT_ATOMS: atom_id res chain seq x y z
N MET A 1 -36.36 25.06 1.66
CA MET A 1 -35.18 25.09 2.55
C MET A 1 -34.67 23.68 2.52
N ASP A 2 -34.09 23.31 1.39
CA ASP A 2 -33.57 21.98 1.12
C ASP A 2 -32.18 22.26 0.56
N ALA A 3 -31.20 22.21 1.46
CA ALA A 3 -29.81 22.26 1.07
C ALA A 3 -29.58 20.96 0.29
N ASP A 4 -29.26 21.15 -0.99
CA ASP A 4 -28.70 20.15 -1.88
C ASP A 4 -27.74 19.24 -1.11
N ASP A 5 -28.14 17.98 -0.94
CA ASP A 5 -27.31 16.90 -0.42
C ASP A 5 -26.23 16.62 -1.47
N THR A 6 -25.25 17.51 -1.56
CA THR A 6 -24.06 17.31 -2.39
C THR A 6 -23.16 16.29 -1.69
N SER A 7 -23.66 15.08 -1.48
CA SER A 7 -22.82 13.94 -1.16
C SER A 7 -21.98 13.64 -2.40
N ALA A 8 -20.74 14.15 -2.41
CA ALA A 8 -19.77 13.79 -3.43
C ALA A 8 -19.72 12.26 -3.55
N PRO A 9 -19.67 11.70 -4.78
CA PRO A 9 -19.67 10.25 -4.94
C PRO A 9 -18.52 9.65 -4.13
N ALA A 10 -18.81 8.60 -3.36
CA ALA A 10 -17.80 7.91 -2.57
C ALA A 10 -16.63 7.53 -3.49
N LEU A 11 -15.47 8.17 -3.31
CA LEU A 11 -14.29 7.89 -4.10
C LEU A 11 -13.94 6.40 -3.94
N VAL A 12 -13.83 5.69 -5.06
CA VAL A 12 -13.41 4.29 -5.06
C VAL A 12 -11.98 4.21 -4.54
N ARG A 13 -11.77 3.46 -3.47
CA ARG A 13 -10.45 3.30 -2.85
C ARG A 13 -9.68 2.18 -3.54
N ALA A 14 -8.61 2.52 -4.25
CA ALA A 14 -7.72 1.54 -4.83
C ALA A 14 -6.82 0.92 -3.74
N ALA A 15 -6.68 -0.41 -3.79
CA ALA A 15 -5.72 -1.15 -2.98
C ALA A 15 -4.70 -1.84 -3.90
N THR A 16 -3.43 -1.47 -3.79
CA THR A 16 -2.37 -1.98 -4.68
C THR A 16 -1.59 -3.10 -3.99
N ARG A 17 -1.25 -4.18 -4.71
CA ARG A 17 -0.35 -5.24 -4.24
C ARG A 17 0.95 -5.19 -5.01
N LEU A 18 2.05 -4.98 -4.31
CA LEU A 18 3.39 -4.87 -4.88
C LEU A 18 4.25 -6.04 -4.41
N PRO A 19 4.82 -6.83 -5.34
CA PRO A 19 5.76 -7.88 -4.98
C PRO A 19 7.08 -7.26 -4.50
N ALA A 20 7.67 -7.84 -3.46
CA ALA A 20 9.00 -7.52 -2.99
C ALA A 20 9.80 -8.81 -2.79
N GLN A 21 11.02 -8.86 -3.34
CA GLN A 21 11.94 -9.98 -3.12
C GLN A 21 12.44 -10.01 -1.67
N ASP A 22 12.71 -8.82 -1.12
CA ASP A 22 13.15 -8.62 0.26
C ASP A 22 12.21 -7.62 0.94
N LEU A 23 11.40 -8.13 1.87
CA LEU A 23 10.45 -7.31 2.62
C LEU A 23 11.11 -6.39 3.65
N GLU A 24 12.23 -6.78 4.24
CA GLU A 24 12.93 -5.94 5.21
C GLU A 24 13.55 -4.74 4.51
N ARG A 25 14.20 -4.96 3.37
CA ARG A 25 14.72 -3.89 2.52
C ARG A 25 13.59 -2.94 2.10
N ALA A 26 12.45 -3.48 1.70
CA ALA A 26 11.32 -2.68 1.26
C ALA A 26 10.69 -1.89 2.42
N ARG A 27 10.60 -2.48 3.63
CA ARG A 27 10.20 -1.78 4.86
C ARG A 27 11.12 -0.61 5.16
N ARG A 28 12.43 -0.85 5.14
CA ARG A 28 13.45 0.16 5.40
C ARG A 28 13.34 1.31 4.40
N PHE A 29 13.14 1.01 3.13
CA PHE A 29 12.92 2.04 2.11
C PHE A 29 11.67 2.88 2.41
N SER A 30 10.53 2.25 2.70
CA SER A 30 9.30 2.96 3.03
C SER A 30 9.47 3.89 4.24
N SER A 31 10.11 3.42 5.30
CA SER A 31 10.32 4.23 6.51
C SER A 31 11.38 5.33 6.29
N GLU A 32 12.55 5.00 5.74
CA GLU A 32 13.66 5.96 5.59
C GLU A 32 13.46 6.96 4.44
N LYS A 33 12.82 6.54 3.34
CA LYS A 33 12.69 7.39 2.13
C LYS A 33 11.33 8.01 2.00
N LEU A 34 10.27 7.32 2.43
CA LEU A 34 8.90 7.81 2.32
C LEU A 34 8.34 8.29 3.66
N GLY A 35 9.02 8.03 4.79
CA GLY A 35 8.49 8.34 6.11
C GLY A 35 7.23 7.53 6.45
N LEU A 36 7.07 6.37 5.83
CA LEU A 36 5.90 5.51 5.98
C LEU A 36 6.24 4.28 6.80
N ASP A 37 5.52 4.13 7.91
CA ASP A 37 5.53 2.90 8.71
C ASP A 37 4.32 2.02 8.35
N PRO A 38 4.46 0.69 8.42
CA PRO A 38 3.37 -0.23 8.14
C PRO A 38 2.25 -0.08 9.17
N VAL A 39 1.00 -0.07 8.71
CA VAL A 39 -0.20 -0.01 9.57
C VAL A 39 -0.67 -1.40 10.00
N ASP A 40 -0.28 -2.45 9.27
CA ASP A 40 -0.46 -3.86 9.65
C ASP A 40 0.73 -4.68 9.12
N GLU A 41 1.23 -5.61 9.94
CA GLU A 41 2.34 -6.50 9.61
C GLU A 41 1.86 -7.96 9.73
N ARG A 42 1.93 -8.70 8.63
CA ARG A 42 1.55 -10.12 8.58
C ARG A 42 2.72 -10.96 8.09
N PRO A 43 2.79 -12.26 8.44
CA PRO A 43 3.79 -13.15 7.87
C PRO A 43 3.75 -13.10 6.34
N GLY A 44 4.80 -12.53 5.74
CA GLY A 44 4.91 -12.40 4.28
C GLY A 44 4.28 -11.15 3.66
N GLY A 45 3.80 -10.18 4.44
CA GLY A 45 3.32 -8.91 3.87
C GLY A 45 3.19 -7.76 4.85
N LEU A 46 3.30 -6.54 4.31
CA LEU A 46 3.26 -5.27 5.03
C LEU A 46 2.22 -4.36 4.39
N LEU A 47 1.23 -3.91 5.15
CA LEU A 47 0.21 -2.96 4.68
C LEU A 47 0.64 -1.55 5.03
N TYR A 48 0.54 -0.64 4.06
CA TYR A 48 0.79 0.78 4.22
C TYR A 48 -0.44 1.57 3.81
N ARG A 49 -0.62 2.72 4.47
CA ARG A 49 -1.65 3.70 4.14
C ARG A 49 -1.01 5.07 4.01
N CYS A 50 -1.28 5.75 2.91
CA CYS A 50 -0.78 7.11 2.67
C CYS A 50 -1.80 7.90 1.86
N GLY A 51 -2.13 9.12 2.28
CA GLY A 51 -2.91 10.08 1.48
C GLY A 51 -4.28 9.58 0.99
N GLY A 52 -4.91 8.62 1.68
CA GLY A 52 -6.19 8.04 1.27
C GLY A 52 -6.10 6.79 0.40
N ALA A 53 -4.89 6.33 0.04
CA ALA A 53 -4.63 5.07 -0.65
C ALA A 53 -3.98 4.03 0.27
N GLU A 54 -4.09 2.76 -0.12
CA GLU A 54 -3.52 1.63 0.59
C GLU A 54 -2.71 0.74 -0.36
N PHE A 55 -1.56 0.26 0.11
CA PHE A 55 -0.77 -0.70 -0.65
C PHE A 55 -0.16 -1.76 0.26
N VAL A 56 -0.04 -2.97 -0.28
CA VAL A 56 0.57 -4.11 0.41
C VAL A 56 1.86 -4.48 -0.31
N LEU A 57 2.95 -4.50 0.43
CA LEU A 57 4.17 -5.19 0.02
C LEU A 57 4.03 -6.64 0.41
N PHE A 58 4.24 -7.58 -0.51
CA PHE A 58 4.21 -9.01 -0.18
C PHE A 58 5.49 -9.70 -0.65
N ARG A 59 5.91 -10.71 0.11
CA ARG A 59 7.10 -11.51 -0.21
C ARG A 59 6.80 -12.30 -1.48
N TRP A 60 7.54 -12.01 -2.54
CA TRP A 60 7.43 -12.75 -3.79
C TRP A 60 8.63 -13.69 -3.94
N THR A 61 8.36 -14.97 -4.15
CA THR A 61 9.36 -16.04 -4.28
C THR A 61 9.70 -16.38 -5.73
N GLY A 62 9.06 -15.72 -6.70
CA GLY A 62 9.38 -15.87 -8.11
C GLY A 62 10.49 -14.90 -8.54
N ALA A 63 11.36 -15.36 -9.44
CA ALA A 63 12.13 -14.44 -10.27
C ALA A 63 11.25 -14.02 -11.46
N SER A 64 11.22 -12.75 -11.82
CA SER A 64 10.69 -12.35 -13.12
C SER A 64 11.54 -13.04 -14.19
N PRO A 65 10.96 -13.84 -15.11
CA PRO A 65 11.70 -14.37 -16.24
C PRO A 65 11.90 -13.22 -17.23
N GLY A 66 12.84 -12.33 -16.93
CA GLY A 66 13.10 -11.15 -17.74
C GLY A 66 14.54 -10.69 -17.53
N THR A 67 15.41 -11.18 -18.40
CA THR A 67 16.72 -10.60 -18.71
C THR A 67 16.54 -9.56 -19.80
#